data_AF-A0A921YSZ5-F1
#
_entry.id   AF-A0A921YSZ5-F1
#
_cell.length_a   1.000
_cell.length_b   1.000
_cell.length_c   1.000
_cell.angle_alpha   90.00
_cell.angle_beta   90.00
_cell.angle_gamma   90.00
#
_symmetry.space_group_name_H-M   'P 1'
#
loop_
_entity.id
_entity.type
_entity.pdbx_description
1 polymer ?
#
loop_
_entity_poly.entity_id
_entity_poly.type
_entity_poly.pdbx_seq_one_letter_code
_entity_poly.pdbx_strand_id
1 'polypeptide(L)'
;MVEASKLWFEKACSASPCNDLIHPWTPRCTDATASMLLSCIKGSYKFYAMVYILQILMRGKKLGKKEMMEQFKLYLKSGIFGLTVGSSFVTLNCIFRALFFNQFSYYTTVLLPCTVSGLAVYFEPPHRRVMVVNLFVNLVFEYWLRTLEMKGWLRRTAGKETLIFMLSSAVLFYLMRLERENNKRTPLFWFFTPPRVSQEQGEPVKGIMGRSPACPHKGPCINYVLKGTAQLFGVGCAMTMLRTIIPKILTPAKAFKSLRLSHLKLGVFFGGYIGIYRVSFFTI
;
A
#
# COMPACT_ATOMS: atom_id res chain seq x y z
N MET A 1 -14.53 4.99 18.05
CA MET A 1 -15.29 6.21 18.35
C MET A 1 -16.63 6.09 17.65
N VAL A 2 -17.74 6.27 18.39
CA VAL A 2 -19.05 6.53 17.79
C VAL A 2 -18.92 7.84 17.02
N GLU A 3 -19.38 7.93 15.78
CA GLU A 3 -19.40 9.20 15.07
C GLU A 3 -20.17 10.21 15.93
N ALA A 4 -19.49 11.25 16.39
CA ALA A 4 -20.13 12.29 17.17
C ALA A 4 -21.21 12.91 16.29
N SER A 5 -22.48 12.74 16.66
CA SER A 5 -23.55 13.36 15.90
C SER A 5 -23.32 14.87 15.82
N LYS A 6 -23.65 15.48 14.68
CA LYS A 6 -23.34 16.89 14.38
C LYS A 6 -23.72 17.83 15.53
N LEU A 7 -24.90 17.60 16.10
CA LEU A 7 -25.45 18.35 17.23
C LEU A 7 -24.59 18.24 18.49
N TRP A 8 -24.07 17.05 18.78
CA TRP A 8 -23.18 16.83 19.92
C TRP A 8 -21.80 17.46 19.71
N PHE A 9 -21.28 17.44 18.48
CA PHE A 9 -20.03 18.12 18.16
C PHE A 9 -20.17 19.65 18.35
N GLU A 10 -21.22 20.25 17.82
CA GLU A 10 -21.47 21.69 17.98
C GLU A 10 -21.69 22.07 19.45
N LYS A 11 -22.45 21.28 20.20
CA LYS A 11 -22.69 21.55 21.63
C LYS A 11 -21.42 21.46 22.48
N ALA A 12 -20.54 20.50 22.18
CA ALA A 12 -19.35 20.24 22.99
C ALA A 12 -18.11 21.06 22.57
N CYS A 13 -17.96 21.35 21.27
CA CYS A 13 -16.69 21.80 20.70
C CYS A 13 -16.74 23.23 20.12
N SER A 14 -17.93 23.83 19.94
CA SER A 14 -18.07 25.09 19.19
C SER A 14 -17.28 26.26 19.76
N ALA A 15 -17.24 26.40 21.08
CA ALA A 15 -16.53 27.48 21.78
C ALA A 15 -15.13 27.07 22.31
N SER A 16 -14.73 25.81 22.13
CA SER A 16 -13.48 25.30 22.69
C SER A 16 -12.25 25.94 22.00
N PRO A 17 -11.14 26.14 22.74
CA PRO A 17 -9.91 26.62 22.14
C PRO A 17 -9.30 25.55 21.21
N CYS A 18 -8.61 26.00 20.16
CA CYS A 18 -7.96 25.10 19.20
C CYS A 18 -6.87 24.22 19.81
N ASN A 19 -6.28 24.64 20.92
CA ASN A 19 -5.33 23.85 21.69
C ASN A 19 -5.98 22.56 22.20
N ASP A 20 -7.20 22.62 22.74
CA ASP A 20 -7.84 21.45 23.35
C ASP A 20 -8.29 20.40 22.32
N LEU A 21 -8.65 20.85 21.11
CA LEU A 21 -9.21 20.00 20.06
C LEU A 21 -8.19 19.53 19.01
N ILE A 22 -7.34 20.44 18.52
CA ILE A 22 -6.54 20.21 17.32
C ILE A 22 -5.06 20.02 17.66
N HIS A 23 -4.53 20.78 18.61
CA HIS A 23 -3.10 20.77 18.92
C HIS A 23 -2.76 20.79 20.42
N PRO A 24 -3.20 19.78 21.20
CA PRO A 24 -3.07 19.76 22.68
C PRO A 24 -1.64 19.77 23.21
N TRP A 25 -0.65 19.52 22.35
CA TRP A 25 0.76 19.54 22.69
C TRP A 25 1.39 20.94 22.70
N THR A 26 0.71 21.97 22.19
CA THR A 26 1.26 23.34 22.10
C THR A 26 0.19 24.40 22.29
N PRO A 27 0.43 25.45 23.09
CA PRO A 27 -0.56 26.51 23.32
C PRO A 27 -0.74 27.46 22.12
N ARG A 28 0.26 27.58 21.24
CA ARG A 28 0.24 28.50 20.09
C ARG A 28 0.05 27.77 18.76
N CYS A 29 -0.79 28.33 17.90
CA CYS A 29 -1.08 27.77 16.56
C CYS A 29 0.14 27.74 15.63
N THR A 30 1.03 28.74 15.73
CA THR A 30 2.27 28.83 14.94
C THR A 30 3.23 27.70 15.30
N ASP A 31 3.36 27.43 16.60
CA ASP A 31 4.26 26.40 17.12
C ASP A 31 3.69 25.01 16.83
N ALA A 32 2.37 24.85 16.91
CA ALA A 32 1.65 23.66 16.46
C ALA A 32 1.92 23.35 14.98
N THR A 33 1.85 24.39 14.14
CA THR A 33 2.13 24.29 12.70
C THR A 33 3.58 23.90 12.43
N ALA A 34 4.53 24.59 13.06
CA ALA A 34 5.95 24.32 12.87
C ALA A 34 6.35 22.92 13.37
N SER A 35 5.86 22.52 14.55
CA SER A 35 6.12 21.18 15.11
C SER A 35 5.54 20.06 14.25
N MET A 36 4.33 20.24 13.72
CA MET A 36 3.71 19.30 12.78
C MET A 36 4.51 19.23 11.48
N LEU A 37 4.89 20.39 10.91
CA LEU A 37 5.69 20.47 9.69
C LEU A 37 7.02 19.73 9.83
N LEU A 38 7.77 19.96 10.91
CA LEU A 38 9.05 19.30 11.19
C LEU A 38 8.88 17.78 11.33
N SER A 39 7.84 17.34 12.03
CA SER A 39 7.52 15.92 12.21
C SER A 39 7.16 15.26 10.88
N CYS A 40 6.36 15.93 10.05
CA CYS A 40 6.00 15.48 8.71
C CYS A 40 7.20 15.44 7.76
N ILE A 41 8.14 16.40 7.85
CA ILE A 41 9.40 16.38 7.07
C ILE A 41 10.22 15.14 7.43
N LYS A 42 10.42 14.89 8.73
CA LYS A 42 11.18 13.74 9.22
C LYS A 42 10.56 12.41 8.78
N GLY A 43 9.23 12.29 8.85
CA GLY A 43 8.49 11.12 8.40
C GLY A 43 8.54 10.92 6.88
N SER A 44 8.25 11.99 6.12
CA SER A 44 8.19 11.95 4.66
C SER A 44 9.55 11.63 4.05
N TYR A 45 10.63 12.24 4.54
CA TYR A 45 11.98 11.96 4.07
C TYR A 45 12.33 10.47 4.25
N LYS A 46 12.04 9.90 5.42
CA LYS A 46 12.32 8.48 5.70
C LYS A 46 11.52 7.54 4.79
N PHE A 47 10.23 7.82 4.60
CA PHE A 47 9.36 6.99 3.77
C PHE A 47 9.75 7.05 2.28
N TYR A 48 9.82 8.26 1.72
CA TYR A 48 10.10 8.42 0.30
C TYR A 48 11.54 8.02 -0.06
N ALA A 49 12.52 8.23 0.83
CA ALA A 49 13.89 7.81 0.56
C ALA A 49 13.96 6.28 0.43
N MET A 50 13.26 5.54 1.30
CA MET A 50 13.20 4.08 1.22
C MET A 50 12.53 3.60 -0.07
N VAL A 51 11.39 4.18 -0.44
CA VAL A 51 10.68 3.83 -1.68
C VAL A 51 11.55 4.11 -2.90
N TYR A 52 12.26 5.24 -2.91
CA TYR A 52 13.09 5.64 -4.03
C TYR A 52 14.34 4.75 -4.18
N ILE A 53 15.02 4.41 -3.08
CA ILE A 53 16.13 3.45 -3.07
C ILE A 53 15.67 2.10 -3.64
N LEU A 54 14.48 1.63 -3.24
CA LEU A 54 13.92 0.37 -3.75
C LEU A 54 13.63 0.46 -5.25
N GLN A 55 13.09 1.57 -5.75
CA GLN A 55 12.84 1.78 -7.18
C GLN A 55 14.14 1.78 -8.00
N ILE A 56 15.21 2.39 -7.49
CA ILE A 56 16.54 2.35 -8.13
C ILE A 56 17.05 0.91 -8.18
N LEU A 57 16.95 0.18 -7.06
CA LEU A 57 17.42 -1.19 -6.95
C LEU A 57 16.66 -2.13 -7.92
N MET A 58 15.34 -1.96 -8.03
CA MET A 58 14.49 -2.73 -8.95
C MET A 58 14.79 -2.44 -10.43
N ARG A 59 15.21 -1.22 -10.77
CA ARG A 59 15.53 -0.87 -12.17
C ARG A 59 16.81 -1.55 -12.66
N GLY A 60 17.75 -1.89 -11.78
CA GLY A 60 18.96 -2.67 -12.11
C GLY A 60 19.88 -2.07 -13.18
N LYS A 61 19.62 -0.85 -13.65
CA LYS A 61 20.38 -0.14 -14.69
C LYS A 61 21.18 1.01 -14.08
N LYS A 62 22.37 1.28 -14.62
CA LYS A 62 23.14 2.49 -14.29
C LYS A 62 22.32 3.72 -14.71
N LEU A 63 21.85 4.49 -13.74
CA LEU A 63 21.10 5.72 -13.98
C LEU A 63 22.05 6.80 -14.50
N GLY A 64 21.66 7.46 -15.59
CA GLY A 64 22.37 8.64 -16.07
C GLY A 64 22.20 9.82 -15.12
N LYS A 65 23.14 10.78 -15.11
CA LYS A 65 23.05 12.00 -14.28
C LYS A 65 21.74 12.79 -14.51
N LYS A 66 21.24 12.81 -15.76
CA LYS A 66 19.97 13.48 -16.11
C LYS A 66 18.76 12.79 -15.49
N GLU A 67 18.70 11.46 -15.58
CA GLU A 67 17.62 10.66 -14.98
C GLU A 67 17.62 10.78 -13.45
N MET A 68 18.80 10.80 -12.82
CA MET A 68 18.91 11.03 -11.37
C MET A 68 18.34 12.39 -10.96
N MET A 69 18.60 13.45 -11.72
CA MET A 69 18.05 14.79 -11.42
C MET A 69 16.54 14.85 -11.61
N GLU A 70 15.99 14.21 -12.63
CA GLU A 70 14.53 14.11 -12.81
C GLU A 70 13.87 13.35 -11.65
N GLN A 71 14.47 12.23 -11.25
CA GLN A 71 13.97 11.47 -10.12
C GLN A 71 14.08 12.24 -8.79
N PHE A 72 15.13 13.03 -8.59
CA PHE A 72 15.26 13.89 -7.42
C PHE A 72 14.21 15.01 -7.39
N LYS A 73 13.93 15.65 -8.53
CA LYS A 73 12.81 16.62 -8.64
C LYS A 73 11.49 15.95 -8.29
N LEU A 74 11.28 14.74 -8.78
CA LEU A 74 10.08 13.96 -8.53
C LEU A 74 9.96 13.53 -7.06
N TYR A 75 11.09 13.24 -6.40
CA TYR A 75 11.18 13.00 -4.96
C TYR A 75 10.81 14.23 -4.15
N LEU A 76 11.38 15.40 -4.48
CA LEU A 76 11.03 16.66 -3.80
C LEU A 76 9.54 16.99 -3.97
N LYS A 77 8.98 16.77 -5.15
CA LYS A 77 7.55 16.99 -5.41
C LYS A 77 6.66 16.10 -4.56
N SER A 78 6.96 14.80 -4.48
CA SER A 78 6.26 13.86 -3.60
C SER A 78 6.43 14.20 -2.11
N GLY A 79 7.61 14.70 -1.72
CA GLY A 79 7.89 15.19 -0.38
C GLY A 79 7.05 16.41 -0.01
N ILE A 80 6.95 17.39 -0.92
CA ILE A 80 6.09 18.58 -0.75
C ILE A 80 4.63 18.16 -0.64
N PHE A 81 4.16 17.25 -1.49
CA PHE A 81 2.80 16.72 -1.41
C PHE A 81 2.52 16.07 -0.04
N GLY A 82 3.41 15.18 0.42
CA GLY A 82 3.26 14.51 1.73
C GLY A 82 3.28 15.51 2.89
N LEU A 83 4.12 16.54 2.78
CA LEU A 83 4.19 17.61 3.76
C LEU A 83 2.89 18.41 3.80
N THR A 84 2.40 18.86 2.64
CA THR A 84 1.17 19.63 2.53
C THR A 84 -0.01 18.84 3.09
N VAL A 85 -0.18 17.56 2.74
CA VAL A 85 -1.30 16.76 3.28
C VAL A 85 -1.16 16.56 4.79
N GLY A 86 0.04 16.27 5.28
CA GLY A 86 0.28 16.03 6.71
C GLY A 86 0.09 17.26 7.61
N SER A 87 0.55 18.44 7.15
CA SER A 87 0.47 19.68 7.94
C SER A 87 -0.81 20.46 7.72
N SER A 88 -1.45 20.32 6.55
CA SER A 88 -2.63 21.13 6.18
C SER A 88 -3.81 20.96 7.12
N PHE A 89 -4.01 19.77 7.70
CA PHE A 89 -5.14 19.56 8.62
C PHE A 89 -5.05 20.50 9.83
N VAL A 90 -3.90 20.57 10.50
CA VAL A 90 -3.72 21.44 11.68
C VAL A 90 -3.75 22.92 11.27
N THR A 91 -3.06 23.28 10.19
CA THR A 91 -2.96 24.69 9.77
C THR A 91 -4.30 25.24 9.30
N LEU A 92 -5.02 24.51 8.44
CA LEU A 92 -6.30 24.95 7.89
C LEU A 92 -7.37 25.02 8.97
N ASN A 93 -7.38 24.11 9.94
CA ASN A 93 -8.30 24.18 11.07
C ASN A 93 -8.11 25.46 11.89
N CYS A 94 -6.86 25.84 12.18
CA CYS A 94 -6.57 27.08 12.89
C CYS A 94 -6.92 28.33 12.07
N ILE A 95 -6.67 28.31 10.75
CA ILE A 95 -7.01 29.41 9.84
C ILE A 95 -8.53 29.57 9.70
N PHE A 96 -9.27 28.48 9.49
CA PHE A 96 -10.73 28.55 9.37
C PHE A 96 -11.38 28.97 10.67
N ARG A 97 -10.86 28.57 11.83
CA ARG A 97 -11.33 29.11 13.11
C ARG A 97 -11.15 30.63 13.18
N ALA A 98 -9.98 31.15 12.78
CA ALA A 98 -9.74 32.59 12.75
C ALA A 98 -10.70 33.31 11.78
N LEU A 99 -11.07 32.67 10.67
CA LEU A 99 -11.97 33.22 9.66
C LEU A 99 -13.45 33.17 10.09
N PHE A 100 -13.88 32.11 10.77
CA PHE A 100 -15.28 31.87 11.17
C PHE A 100 -15.55 32.26 12.63
N PHE A 101 -15.23 33.51 12.99
CA PHE A 101 -15.56 34.11 14.30
C PHE A 101 -15.10 33.28 15.53
N ASN A 102 -13.96 32.59 15.40
CA ASN A 102 -13.34 31.78 16.44
C ASN A 102 -14.14 30.54 16.90
N GLN A 103 -15.12 30.11 16.10
CA GLN A 103 -15.98 28.97 16.40
C GLN A 103 -15.62 27.73 15.57
N PHE A 104 -15.81 26.55 16.17
CA PHE A 104 -15.72 25.27 15.47
C PHE A 104 -17.11 24.77 15.06
N SER A 105 -17.31 24.55 13.76
CA SER A 105 -18.45 23.80 13.24
C SER A 105 -17.97 22.49 12.64
N TYR A 106 -18.83 21.47 12.62
CA TYR A 106 -18.50 20.17 12.05
C TYR A 106 -17.97 20.29 10.60
N TYR A 107 -18.61 21.14 9.78
CA TYR A 107 -18.23 21.33 8.39
C TYR A 107 -16.92 22.11 8.23
N THR A 108 -16.67 23.10 9.10
CA THR A 108 -15.45 23.91 9.05
C THR A 108 -14.23 23.17 9.63
N THR A 109 -14.45 22.21 10.53
CA THR A 109 -13.36 21.47 11.21
C THR A 109 -12.93 20.23 10.44
N VAL A 110 -13.88 19.52 9.82
CA VAL A 110 -13.59 18.25 9.12
C VAL A 110 -13.71 18.41 7.61
N LEU A 111 -14.88 18.84 7.11
CA LEU A 111 -15.15 18.83 5.66
C LEU A 111 -14.25 19.80 4.88
N LEU A 112 -14.12 21.05 5.32
CA LEU A 112 -13.34 22.07 4.61
C LEU A 112 -11.82 21.77 4.62
N PRO A 113 -11.15 21.54 5.76
CA PRO A 113 -9.73 21.22 5.81
C PRO A 113 -9.39 19.98 4.98
N CYS A 114 -10.21 18.93 5.08
CA CYS A 114 -9.97 17.70 4.33
C CYS A 114 -10.20 17.86 2.83
N THR A 115 -11.20 18.63 2.38
CA THR A 115 -11.41 18.87 0.94
C THR A 115 -10.27 19.69 0.35
N VAL A 116 -9.85 20.77 1.02
CA VAL A 116 -8.71 21.60 0.57
C VAL A 116 -7.40 20.80 0.61
N SER A 117 -7.17 20.01 1.66
CA SER A 117 -6.02 19.08 1.70
C SER A 117 -6.07 18.05 0.57
N GLY A 118 -7.26 17.57 0.18
CA GLY A 118 -7.44 16.61 -0.90
C GLY A 118 -7.04 17.17 -2.27
N LEU A 119 -7.26 18.47 -2.50
CA LEU A 119 -6.82 19.15 -3.73
C LEU A 119 -5.29 19.13 -3.91
N ALA A 120 -4.52 18.98 -2.83
CA ALA A 120 -3.07 18.86 -2.92
C ALA A 120 -2.62 17.65 -3.76
N VAL A 121 -3.47 16.64 -3.97
CA VAL A 121 -3.19 15.49 -4.85
C VAL A 121 -2.91 15.93 -6.29
N TYR A 122 -3.48 17.06 -6.73
CA TYR A 122 -3.22 17.59 -8.06
C TYR A 122 -1.78 18.08 -8.26
N PHE A 123 -1.06 18.39 -7.19
CA PHE A 123 0.37 18.67 -7.28
C PHE A 123 1.14 17.46 -7.79
N GLU A 124 0.68 16.22 -7.55
CA GLU A 124 1.38 15.05 -8.07
C GLU A 124 1.11 14.76 -9.55
N PRO A 125 2.13 14.26 -10.28
CA PRO A 125 1.98 13.96 -11.69
C PRO A 125 0.99 12.80 -11.88
N PRO A 126 0.22 12.80 -13.00
CA PRO A 126 -0.91 11.90 -13.20
C PRO A 126 -0.52 10.42 -13.08
N HIS A 127 0.67 10.04 -13.56
CA HIS A 127 1.19 8.66 -13.45
C HIS A 127 1.32 8.17 -11.99
N ARG A 128 1.62 9.06 -11.03
CA ARG A 128 1.80 8.68 -9.61
C ARG A 128 0.51 8.79 -8.80
N ARG A 129 -0.50 9.53 -9.28
CA ARG A 129 -1.77 9.73 -8.55
C ARG A 129 -2.46 8.40 -8.23
N VAL A 130 -2.43 7.44 -9.15
CA VAL A 130 -3.02 6.11 -8.93
C VAL A 130 -2.40 5.40 -7.72
N MET A 131 -1.07 5.46 -7.59
CA MET A 131 -0.35 4.89 -6.45
C MET A 131 -0.73 5.59 -5.13
N VAL A 132 -0.85 6.92 -5.16
CA VAL A 132 -1.23 7.73 -3.99
C VAL A 132 -2.66 7.41 -3.55
N VAL A 133 -3.61 7.37 -4.48
CA VAL A 133 -5.01 7.03 -4.20
C VAL A 133 -5.11 5.62 -3.63
N ASN A 134 -4.38 4.64 -4.17
CA ASN A 134 -4.35 3.29 -3.62
C ASN A 134 -3.87 3.27 -2.16
N LEU A 135 -2.88 4.10 -1.80
CA LEU A 135 -2.41 4.19 -0.42
C LEU A 135 -3.50 4.76 0.52
N PHE A 136 -4.23 5.79 0.10
CA PHE A 136 -5.34 6.34 0.88
C PHE A 136 -6.50 5.37 1.02
N VAL A 137 -6.88 4.70 -0.07
CA VAL A 137 -7.94 3.68 -0.05
C VAL A 137 -7.58 2.54 0.90
N ASN A 138 -6.33 2.09 0.90
CA ASN A 138 -5.84 1.08 1.85
C ASN A 138 -5.91 1.58 3.30
N LEU A 139 -5.57 2.84 3.56
CA LEU A 139 -5.70 3.44 4.90
C LEU A 139 -7.16 3.49 5.36
N VAL A 140 -8.08 3.84 4.46
CA VAL A 140 -9.53 3.85 4.73
C VAL A 140 -10.02 2.43 5.04
N PHE A 141 -9.61 1.43 4.27
CA PHE A 141 -9.94 0.03 4.56
C PHE A 141 -9.41 -0.40 5.93
N GLU A 142 -8.16 -0.07 6.26
CA GLU A 142 -7.58 -0.38 7.57
C GLU A 142 -8.35 0.30 8.70
N TYR A 143 -8.74 1.56 8.52
CA TYR A 143 -9.57 2.29 9.48
C TYR A 143 -10.92 1.61 9.70
N TRP A 144 -11.61 1.23 8.63
CA TRP A 144 -12.91 0.55 8.73
C TRP A 144 -12.78 -0.81 9.41
N LEU A 145 -11.77 -1.60 9.05
CA LEU A 145 -11.52 -2.90 9.70
C LEU A 145 -11.26 -2.76 11.20
N ARG A 146 -10.39 -1.81 11.60
CA ARG A 146 -10.13 -1.52 13.02
C ARG A 146 -11.37 -1.01 13.74
N THR A 147 -12.20 -0.22 13.07
CA THR A 147 -13.45 0.29 13.64
C THR A 147 -14.48 -0.82 13.85
N LEU A 148 -14.61 -1.75 12.91
CA LEU A 148 -15.46 -2.94 13.03
C LEU A 148 -14.99 -3.87 14.15
N GLU A 149 -13.67 -3.98 14.33
CA GLU A 149 -13.06 -4.72 15.43
C GLU A 149 -13.37 -4.07 16.79
N MET A 150 -13.21 -2.75 16.92
CA MET A 150 -13.56 -2.01 18.14
C MET A 150 -15.06 -2.11 18.48
N LYS A 151 -15.94 -2.14 17.47
CA LYS A 151 -17.38 -2.33 17.68
C LYS A 151 -17.76 -3.77 18.03
N GLY A 152 -16.80 -4.70 18.04
CA GLY A 152 -17.04 -6.12 18.31
C GLY A 152 -17.72 -6.88 17.16
N TRP A 153 -17.96 -6.24 16.03
CA TRP A 153 -18.61 -6.85 14.85
C TRP A 153 -17.67 -7.81 14.13
N LEU A 154 -16.36 -7.52 14.17
CA LEU A 154 -15.35 -8.34 13.50
C LEU A 154 -14.26 -8.76 14.50
N ARG A 155 -14.31 -10.00 14.98
CA ARG A 155 -13.17 -10.62 15.67
C ARG A 155 -12.16 -11.17 14.66
N ARG A 156 -10.93 -10.67 14.70
CA ARG A 156 -9.81 -11.15 13.87
C ARG A 156 -9.29 -12.49 14.39
N THR A 157 -9.97 -13.56 14.02
CA THR A 157 -9.47 -14.93 14.22
C THR A 157 -8.65 -15.35 13.00
N ALA A 158 -7.56 -16.09 13.19
CA ALA A 158 -6.69 -16.55 12.10
C ALA A 158 -7.48 -17.21 10.95
N GLY A 159 -8.50 -18.03 11.24
CA GLY A 159 -9.35 -18.66 10.23
C GLY A 159 -10.21 -17.70 9.40
N LYS A 160 -10.68 -16.59 9.99
CA LYS A 160 -11.45 -15.58 9.25
C LYS A 160 -10.56 -14.75 8.36
N GLU A 161 -9.36 -14.40 8.83
CA GLU A 161 -8.37 -13.68 8.03
C GLU A 161 -7.92 -14.52 6.83
N THR A 162 -7.69 -15.82 7.02
CA THR A 162 -7.36 -16.71 5.90
C THR A 162 -8.51 -16.86 4.92
N LEU A 163 -9.77 -16.98 5.38
CA LEU A 163 -10.92 -17.04 4.48
C LEU A 163 -11.12 -15.75 3.68
N ILE A 164 -11.05 -14.59 4.34
CA ILE A 164 -11.12 -13.28 3.66
C ILE A 164 -10.00 -13.19 2.63
N PHE A 165 -8.77 -13.56 3.02
CA PHE A 165 -7.64 -13.56 2.09
C PHE A 165 -7.89 -14.48 0.89
N MET A 166 -8.31 -15.74 1.11
CA MET A 166 -8.57 -16.69 0.03
C MET A 166 -9.66 -16.20 -0.94
N LEU A 167 -10.78 -15.67 -0.41
CA LEU A 167 -11.87 -15.14 -1.22
C LEU A 167 -11.46 -13.89 -1.98
N SER A 168 -10.85 -12.91 -1.31
CA SER A 168 -10.35 -11.68 -1.96
C SER A 168 -9.33 -11.99 -3.04
N SER A 169 -8.43 -12.93 -2.79
CA SER A 169 -7.46 -13.43 -3.75
C SER A 169 -8.09 -14.08 -4.97
N ALA A 170 -9.11 -14.93 -4.77
CA ALA A 170 -9.83 -15.57 -5.87
C ALA A 170 -10.54 -14.53 -6.76
N VAL A 171 -11.24 -13.58 -6.14
CA VAL A 171 -11.90 -12.47 -6.85
C VAL A 171 -10.89 -11.61 -7.59
N LEU A 172 -9.77 -11.24 -6.96
CA LEU A 172 -8.71 -10.45 -7.59
C LEU A 172 -8.13 -11.17 -8.82
N PHE A 173 -7.85 -12.47 -8.72
CA PHE A 173 -7.34 -13.24 -9.85
C PHE A 173 -8.34 -13.37 -10.99
N TYR A 174 -9.63 -13.52 -10.67
CA TYR A 174 -10.70 -13.51 -11.67
C TYR A 174 -10.80 -12.15 -12.38
N LEU A 175 -10.81 -11.05 -11.63
CA LEU A 175 -10.87 -9.69 -12.19
C LEU A 175 -9.63 -9.36 -13.03
N MET A 176 -8.43 -9.70 -12.56
CA MET A 176 -7.20 -9.51 -13.33
C MET A 176 -7.18 -10.32 -14.63
N ARG A 177 -7.88 -11.46 -14.68
CA ARG A 177 -8.03 -12.24 -15.91
C ARG A 177 -8.97 -11.53 -16.89
N LEU A 178 -10.12 -11.06 -16.41
CA LEU A 178 -11.09 -10.29 -17.22
C LEU A 178 -10.48 -8.98 -17.76
N GLU A 179 -9.73 -8.27 -16.92
CA GLU A 179 -9.07 -7.01 -17.33
C GLU A 179 -7.91 -7.26 -18.30
N ARG A 180 -7.25 -8.42 -18.25
CA ARG A 180 -6.16 -8.76 -19.18
C ARG A 180 -6.64 -9.07 -20.61
N GLU A 181 -7.93 -9.30 -20.80
CA GLU A 181 -8.58 -9.36 -22.12
C GLU A 181 -8.83 -7.95 -22.70
N ASN A 182 -8.83 -6.91 -21.86
CA ASN A 182 -8.95 -5.52 -22.28
C ASN A 182 -7.59 -4.90 -22.68
N ASN A 183 -7.58 -4.19 -23.81
CA ASN A 183 -6.36 -3.61 -24.40
C ASN A 183 -5.84 -2.36 -23.65
N LYS A 184 -6.65 -1.77 -22.75
CA LYS A 184 -6.30 -0.61 -21.91
C LYS A 184 -5.91 -1.08 -20.52
N ARG A 185 -4.65 -1.48 -20.34
CA ARG A 185 -4.15 -1.95 -19.03
C ARG A 185 -4.10 -0.83 -17.99
N THR A 186 -4.71 -1.04 -16.84
CA THR A 186 -4.28 -0.34 -15.63
C THR A 186 -2.96 -0.94 -15.12
N PRO A 187 -1.98 -0.12 -14.69
CA PRO A 187 -0.76 -0.63 -14.09
C PRO A 187 -1.04 -1.07 -12.64
N LEU A 188 -1.73 -2.20 -12.47
CA LEU A 188 -1.91 -2.80 -11.15
C LEU A 188 -0.56 -3.36 -10.68
N PHE A 189 0.04 -2.77 -9.65
CA PHE A 189 1.26 -3.29 -9.04
C PHE A 189 0.92 -4.49 -8.16
N TRP A 190 0.73 -5.66 -8.78
CA TRP A 190 0.56 -6.94 -8.10
C TRP A 190 1.69 -7.89 -8.47
N PHE A 191 2.23 -8.59 -7.47
CA PHE A 191 3.43 -9.43 -7.58
C PHE A 191 3.25 -10.64 -8.51
N PHE A 192 2.02 -11.03 -8.82
CA PHE A 192 1.72 -12.17 -9.68
C PHE A 192 0.63 -11.84 -10.71
N THR A 193 0.98 -11.85 -11.99
CA THR A 193 -0.07 -11.75 -13.03
C THR A 193 -0.48 -13.16 -13.48
N PRO A 194 -1.80 -13.48 -13.49
CA PRO A 194 -2.25 -14.80 -13.90
C PRO A 194 -1.93 -15.04 -15.39
N PRO A 195 -1.53 -16.27 -15.76
CA PRO A 195 -1.26 -16.63 -17.15
C PRO A 195 -2.54 -16.66 -17.99
N ARG A 196 -2.42 -16.51 -19.31
CA ARG A 196 -3.54 -16.67 -20.25
C ARG A 196 -4.03 -18.11 -20.24
N VAL A 197 -5.32 -18.31 -20.50
CA VAL A 197 -5.80 -19.62 -20.95
C VAL A 197 -5.39 -19.79 -22.41
N SER A 198 -4.77 -20.93 -22.72
CA SER A 198 -4.47 -21.31 -24.10
C SER A 198 -5.76 -21.35 -24.90
N GLN A 199 -5.87 -20.57 -25.97
CA GLN A 199 -6.88 -20.83 -27.00
C GLN A 199 -6.37 -21.83 -28.04
N GLU A 200 -5.08 -22.18 -28.02
CA GLU A 200 -4.53 -23.20 -28.91
C GLU A 200 -4.85 -24.59 -28.36
N GLN A 201 -5.70 -25.28 -29.13
CA GLN A 201 -6.08 -26.69 -29.04
C GLN A 201 -4.85 -27.58 -29.18
N GLY A 202 -4.13 -27.82 -28.08
CA GLY A 202 -3.19 -28.92 -28.00
C GLY A 202 -3.85 -30.12 -27.33
N GLU A 203 -3.61 -31.32 -27.87
CA GLU A 203 -4.28 -32.54 -27.40
C GLU A 203 -4.11 -32.75 -25.89
N PRO A 204 -5.21 -33.12 -25.19
CA PRO A 204 -5.19 -33.35 -23.75
C PRO A 204 -4.42 -34.63 -23.44
N VAL A 205 -3.27 -34.50 -22.77
CA VAL A 205 -2.57 -35.65 -22.21
C VAL A 205 -3.22 -35.96 -20.85
N LYS A 206 -3.74 -37.17 -20.64
CA LYS A 206 -4.39 -37.57 -19.37
C LYS A 206 -3.33 -38.02 -18.33
N GLY A 207 -3.51 -37.63 -17.06
CA GLY A 207 -2.69 -38.06 -15.91
C GLY A 207 -2.27 -36.93 -14.97
N ILE A 208 -1.60 -37.24 -13.85
CA ILE A 208 -1.03 -36.25 -12.90
C ILE A 208 0.05 -35.37 -13.56
N MET A 209 0.66 -35.85 -14.65
CA MET A 209 1.56 -35.09 -15.53
C MET A 209 0.89 -34.62 -16.83
N GLY A 210 -0.43 -34.76 -16.91
CA GLY A 210 -1.25 -34.46 -18.07
C GLY A 210 -1.48 -32.96 -18.32
N ARG A 211 -1.98 -32.64 -19.51
CA ARG A 211 -2.27 -31.29 -20.00
C ARG A 211 -3.78 -31.11 -20.12
N SER A 212 -4.36 -30.13 -19.43
CA SER A 212 -5.72 -29.63 -19.70
C SER A 212 -5.70 -28.73 -20.95
N PRO A 213 -6.77 -28.72 -21.78
CA PRO A 213 -6.87 -27.87 -22.97
C PRO A 213 -6.71 -26.37 -22.67
N ALA A 214 -6.93 -25.95 -21.42
CA ALA A 214 -6.76 -24.56 -20.99
C ALA A 214 -5.30 -24.14 -20.72
N CYS A 215 -4.33 -25.07 -20.75
CA CYS A 215 -2.94 -24.82 -20.34
C CYS A 215 -2.10 -24.08 -21.42
N PRO A 216 -1.50 -22.91 -21.12
CA PRO A 216 -0.72 -22.08 -22.07
C PRO A 216 0.74 -22.51 -22.28
N HIS A 217 1.15 -23.67 -21.77
CA HIS A 217 2.55 -24.11 -21.78
C HIS A 217 2.73 -25.40 -22.61
N LYS A 218 3.90 -25.53 -23.26
CA LYS A 218 4.21 -26.66 -24.17
C LYS A 218 4.72 -27.93 -23.46
N GLY A 219 5.08 -27.85 -22.17
CA GLY A 219 5.61 -28.98 -21.38
C GLY A 219 4.66 -29.48 -20.27
N PRO A 220 5.10 -30.39 -19.40
CA PRO A 220 4.30 -30.91 -18.28
C PRO A 220 3.84 -29.78 -17.33
N CYS A 221 2.58 -29.83 -16.88
CA CYS A 221 2.02 -28.85 -15.94
C CYS A 221 2.91 -28.69 -14.69
N ILE A 222 3.47 -29.79 -14.17
CA ILE A 222 4.27 -29.78 -12.95
C ILE A 222 5.54 -28.92 -13.07
N ASN A 223 6.21 -28.94 -14.23
CA ASN A 223 7.39 -28.11 -14.48
C ASN A 223 7.02 -26.62 -14.53
N TYR A 224 5.83 -26.31 -15.06
CA TYR A 224 5.31 -24.93 -15.08
C TYR A 224 4.92 -24.44 -13.68
N VAL A 225 4.29 -25.31 -12.86
CA VAL A 225 3.97 -25.01 -11.46
C VAL A 225 5.24 -24.81 -10.64
N LEU A 226 6.19 -25.74 -10.71
CA LEU A 226 7.46 -25.68 -9.97
C LEU A 226 8.29 -24.45 -10.35
N LYS A 227 8.40 -24.14 -11.66
CA LYS A 227 9.12 -22.95 -12.11
C LYS A 227 8.51 -21.65 -11.55
N GLY A 228 7.19 -21.52 -11.57
CA GLY A 228 6.51 -20.35 -11.01
C GLY A 228 6.65 -20.25 -9.49
N THR A 229 6.51 -21.38 -8.81
CA THR A 229 6.67 -21.50 -7.36
C THR A 229 8.09 -21.10 -6.94
N ALA A 230 9.11 -21.63 -7.62
CA ALA A 230 10.52 -21.33 -7.33
C ALA A 230 10.87 -19.86 -7.58
N GLN A 231 10.37 -19.26 -8.66
CA GLN A 231 10.61 -17.84 -8.95
C GLN A 231 10.05 -16.93 -7.84
N LEU A 232 8.80 -17.14 -7.42
CA LEU A 232 8.14 -16.29 -6.43
C LEU A 232 8.60 -16.58 -5.00
N PHE A 233 8.96 -17.84 -4.71
CA PHE A 233 9.69 -18.19 -3.50
C PHE A 233 11.02 -17.42 -3.43
N GLY A 234 11.79 -17.40 -4.53
CA GLY A 234 13.04 -16.63 -4.64
C GLY A 234 12.85 -15.14 -4.39
N VAL A 235 11.79 -14.52 -4.95
CA VAL A 235 11.44 -13.12 -4.69
C VAL A 235 11.10 -12.88 -3.22
N GLY A 236 10.32 -13.76 -2.59
CA GLY A 236 9.98 -13.66 -1.17
C GLY A 236 11.21 -13.79 -0.25
N CYS A 237 12.13 -14.69 -0.60
CA CYS A 237 13.43 -14.84 0.08
C CYS A 237 14.30 -13.59 -0.08
N ALA A 238 14.39 -13.03 -1.30
CA ALA A 238 15.15 -11.83 -1.60
C ALA A 238 14.60 -10.61 -0.83
N MET A 239 13.29 -10.42 -0.78
CA MET A 239 12.65 -9.35 0.00
C MET A 239 12.96 -9.47 1.50
N THR A 240 12.96 -10.70 2.03
CA THR A 240 13.23 -10.92 3.45
C THR A 240 14.70 -10.71 3.80
N MET A 241 15.61 -11.17 2.93
CA MET A 241 17.04 -10.87 2.99
C MET A 241 17.25 -9.36 3.01
N LEU A 242 16.64 -8.65 2.06
CA LEU A 242 16.77 -7.20 1.92
C LEU A 242 16.30 -6.47 3.19
N ARG A 243 15.14 -6.83 3.74
CA ARG A 243 14.61 -6.24 4.99
C ARG A 243 15.53 -6.48 6.19
N THR A 244 16.22 -7.61 6.23
CA THR A 244 17.10 -8.00 7.35
C THR A 244 18.48 -7.33 7.23
N ILE A 245 18.96 -7.15 6.00
CA ILE A 245 20.30 -6.62 5.69
C ILE A 245 20.31 -5.08 5.66
N ILE A 246 19.27 -4.42 5.12
CA ILE A 246 19.18 -2.94 5.05
C ILE A 246 19.48 -2.24 6.39
N PRO A 247 18.88 -2.62 7.53
CA PRO A 247 19.16 -1.95 8.80
C PRO A 247 20.56 -2.24 9.36
N LYS A 248 21.27 -3.24 8.82
CA LYS A 248 22.61 -3.67 9.25
C LYS A 248 23.64 -3.55 8.12
N ILE A 249 23.43 -2.64 7.18
CA ILE A 249 24.26 -2.55 5.97
C ILE A 249 25.75 -2.27 6.27
N LEU A 250 26.02 -1.65 7.43
CA LEU A 250 27.36 -1.36 7.94
C LEU A 250 28.06 -2.58 8.58
N THR A 251 27.36 -3.68 8.85
CA THR A 251 27.92 -4.93 9.43
C THR A 251 27.37 -6.19 8.73
N PRO A 252 27.75 -6.43 7.45
CA PRO A 252 27.17 -7.48 6.60
C PRO A 252 27.40 -8.90 7.13
N ALA A 253 28.54 -9.17 7.79
CA ALA A 253 28.85 -10.49 8.35
C ALA A 253 27.91 -10.89 9.52
N LYS A 254 27.51 -9.93 10.37
CA LYS A 254 26.52 -10.15 11.44
C LYS A 254 25.09 -10.22 10.89
N ALA A 255 24.82 -9.58 9.74
CA ALA A 255 23.52 -9.63 9.08
C ALA A 255 23.23 -11.02 8.49
N PHE A 256 24.19 -11.61 7.75
CA PHE A 256 24.05 -12.97 7.21
C PHE A 256 23.91 -14.03 8.29
N LYS A 257 24.69 -13.94 9.38
CA LYS A 257 24.59 -14.86 10.52
C LYS A 257 23.26 -14.76 11.27
N SER A 258 22.49 -13.68 11.07
CA SER A 258 21.18 -13.47 11.70
C SER A 258 19.99 -14.04 10.91
N LEU A 259 20.22 -14.59 9.71
CA LEU A 259 19.16 -15.25 8.95
C LEU A 259 18.79 -16.59 9.59
N ARG A 260 17.59 -16.65 10.16
CA ARG A 260 16.94 -17.89 10.61
C ARG A 260 15.91 -18.39 9.59
N LEU A 261 15.67 -19.71 9.59
CA LEU A 261 14.58 -20.35 8.82
C LEU A 261 13.20 -19.74 9.09
N SER A 262 12.99 -19.14 10.27
CA SER A 262 11.78 -18.38 10.60
C SER A 262 11.51 -17.19 9.68
N HIS A 263 12.54 -16.66 9.03
CA HIS A 263 12.43 -15.58 8.05
C HIS A 263 11.93 -16.09 6.69
N LEU A 264 12.05 -17.38 6.39
CA LEU A 264 11.55 -17.96 5.12
C LEU A 264 10.02 -18.09 5.08
N LYS A 265 9.30 -17.82 6.17
CA LYS A 265 7.82 -17.87 6.21
C LYS A 265 7.17 -17.06 5.08
N LEU A 266 7.74 -15.89 4.76
CA LEU A 266 7.25 -15.05 3.66
C LEU A 266 7.51 -15.69 2.28
N GLY A 267 8.68 -16.30 2.09
CA GLY A 267 9.01 -17.05 0.87
C GLY A 267 8.12 -18.27 0.69
N VAL A 268 7.93 -19.07 1.74
CA VAL A 268 7.02 -20.23 1.75
C VAL A 268 5.58 -19.80 1.48
N PHE A 269 5.13 -18.68 2.04
CA PHE A 269 3.80 -18.13 1.76
C PHE A 269 3.63 -17.76 0.29
N PHE A 270 4.55 -16.96 -0.29
CA PHE A 270 4.46 -16.59 -1.71
C PHE A 270 4.59 -17.80 -2.64
N GLY A 271 5.56 -18.68 -2.40
CA GLY A 271 5.73 -19.90 -3.19
C GLY A 271 4.51 -20.81 -3.11
N GLY A 272 4.06 -21.13 -1.90
CA GLY A 272 2.92 -22.02 -1.66
C GLY A 272 1.60 -21.46 -2.20
N TYR A 273 1.34 -20.16 -2.01
CA TYR A 273 0.14 -19.50 -2.50
C TYR A 273 -0.01 -19.60 -4.02
N ILE A 274 1.05 -19.31 -4.79
CA ILE A 274 1.01 -19.46 -6.26
C ILE A 274 1.04 -20.94 -6.67
N GLY A 275 1.77 -21.79 -5.96
CA GLY A 275 1.81 -23.23 -6.19
C GLY A 275 0.40 -23.82 -6.13
N ILE A 276 -0.33 -23.58 -5.04
CA ILE A 276 -1.71 -24.02 -4.86
C ILE A 276 -2.61 -23.44 -5.95
N TYR A 277 -2.55 -22.12 -6.21
CA TYR A 277 -3.35 -21.50 -7.27
C TYR A 277 -3.15 -22.16 -8.64
N ARG A 278 -1.89 -22.44 -9.03
CA ARG A 278 -1.60 -23.07 -10.33
C ARG A 278 -1.99 -24.54 -10.36
N VAL A 279 -1.81 -25.29 -9.27
CA VAL A 279 -2.25 -26.70 -9.18
C VAL A 279 -3.77 -26.78 -9.30
N SER A 280 -4.50 -26.01 -8.49
CA SER A 280 -5.97 -26.00 -8.52
C SER A 280 -6.54 -25.60 -9.88
N PHE A 281 -5.81 -24.81 -10.66
CA PHE A 281 -6.28 -24.33 -11.96
C PHE A 281 -5.88 -25.21 -13.15
N PHE A 282 -4.72 -25.89 -13.10
CA PHE A 282 -4.21 -26.67 -14.24
C PHE A 282 -4.33 -28.18 -14.07
N THR A 283 -4.62 -28.66 -12.85
CA THR A 283 -4.80 -30.10 -12.55
C THR A 283 -6.28 -30.51 -12.52
N ILE A 284 -7.20 -29.55 -12.44
CA ILE A 284 -8.66 -29.76 -12.58
C ILE A 284 -9.06 -29.40 -14.02
#